data_AF-A0A519T6C9-F1
#
_entry.id   AF-A0A519T6C9-F1
#
_cell.length_a   1.000
_cell.length_b   1.000
_cell.length_c   1.000
_cell.angle_alpha   90.00
_cell.angle_beta   90.00
_cell.angle_gamma   90.00
#
_symmetry.space_group_name_H-M   'P 1'
#
loop_
_entity.id
_entity.type
_entity.pdbx_description
1 polymer ?
#
loop_
_entity_poly.entity_id
_entity_poly.type
_entity_poly.pdbx_seq_one_letter_code
_entity_poly.pdbx_strand_id
1 'polypeptide(L)'
;MASPRKFLSNDEEFRQAVAESLSVRQVLERVGLVPAGGNYKTVHNRIKLLELDTRHFTGKGWNAGPRYRMLGKPFSWEGILVENSPYTSTFRLRNRLIEYGLKEAKCENCNLAEWLGKAIPLELHHANGVNNDHRLANLQLLCPNCHALTENYRGKNQRKAGVVE
;
A
#
# COMPACT_ATOMS: atom_id res chain seq x y z
N MET A 1 -21.51 -24.76 -20.86
CA MET A 1 -21.24 -23.32 -21.03
C MET A 1 -21.41 -22.66 -19.68
N ALA A 2 -20.42 -21.90 -19.20
CA ALA A 2 -20.51 -21.28 -17.87
C ALA A 2 -21.72 -20.32 -17.83
N SER A 3 -22.58 -20.47 -16.82
CA SER A 3 -23.74 -19.59 -16.62
C SER A 3 -23.27 -18.12 -16.59
N PRO A 4 -23.94 -17.19 -17.29
CA PRO A 4 -23.60 -15.78 -17.21
C PRO A 4 -23.70 -15.35 -15.75
N ARG A 5 -22.61 -14.85 -15.17
CA ARG A 5 -22.61 -14.31 -13.81
C ARG A 5 -23.72 -13.26 -13.74
N LYS A 6 -24.66 -13.45 -12.81
CA LYS A 6 -25.77 -12.53 -12.56
C LYS A 6 -25.17 -11.15 -12.23
N PHE A 7 -25.25 -10.22 -13.18
CA PHE A 7 -24.95 -8.83 -12.90
C PHE A 7 -26.04 -8.32 -11.96
N LEU A 8 -25.65 -7.68 -10.86
CA LEU A 8 -26.60 -7.16 -9.86
C LEU A 8 -27.47 -6.02 -10.40
N SER A 9 -27.13 -5.49 -11.58
CA SER A 9 -27.86 -4.42 -12.24
C SER A 9 -28.20 -4.79 -13.68
N ASN A 10 -29.35 -4.35 -14.17
CA ASN A 10 -29.69 -4.42 -15.59
C ASN A 10 -28.84 -3.41 -16.40
N ASP A 11 -28.95 -3.45 -17.74
CA ASP A 11 -28.11 -2.61 -18.60
C ASP A 11 -28.43 -1.12 -18.47
N GLU A 12 -29.68 -0.75 -18.20
CA GLU A 12 -30.08 0.65 -18.01
C GLU A 12 -29.52 1.21 -16.71
N GLU A 13 -29.69 0.46 -15.61
CA GLU A 13 -29.09 0.80 -14.32
C GLU A 13 -27.57 0.92 -14.42
N PHE A 14 -26.93 0.06 -15.23
CA PHE A 14 -25.49 0.13 -15.44
C PHE A 14 -25.07 1.36 -16.26
N ARG A 15 -25.82 1.72 -17.31
CA ARG A 15 -25.61 2.94 -18.09
C ARG A 15 -25.70 4.18 -17.20
N GLN A 16 -26.75 4.26 -16.38
CA GLN A 16 -26.93 5.35 -15.42
C GLN A 16 -25.78 5.39 -14.40
N ALA A 17 -25.39 4.25 -13.83
CA ALA A 17 -24.28 4.18 -12.89
C ALA A 17 -22.95 4.68 -13.49
N VAL A 18 -22.69 4.41 -14.77
CA VAL A 18 -21.51 4.91 -15.50
C VAL A 18 -21.59 6.41 -15.76
N ALA A 19 -22.75 6.91 -16.19
CA ALA A 19 -22.95 8.34 -16.44
C ALA A 19 -22.77 9.21 -15.17
N GLU A 20 -23.25 8.73 -14.02
CA GLU A 20 -23.21 9.46 -12.75
C GLU A 20 -21.93 9.23 -11.92
N SER A 21 -20.95 8.51 -12.47
CA SER A 21 -19.70 8.18 -11.79
C SER A 21 -18.51 8.88 -12.45
N LEU A 22 -17.49 9.19 -11.63
CA LEU A 22 -16.19 9.71 -12.07
C LEU A 22 -15.09 8.63 -12.03
N SER A 23 -15.43 7.41 -11.61
CA SER A 23 -14.50 6.27 -11.57
C SER A 23 -15.22 4.93 -11.60
N VAL A 24 -14.52 3.89 -12.07
CA VAL A 24 -15.00 2.49 -12.04
C VAL A 24 -15.31 2.01 -10.62
N ARG A 25 -14.61 2.53 -9.61
CA ARG A 25 -14.90 2.24 -8.21
C ARG A 25 -16.30 2.71 -7.82
N GLN A 26 -16.67 3.93 -8.19
CA GLN A 26 -18.01 4.47 -7.93
C GLN A 26 -19.09 3.70 -8.68
N VAL A 27 -18.80 3.28 -9.94
CA VAL A 27 -19.70 2.39 -10.68
C VAL A 27 -19.92 1.09 -9.91
N LEU A 28 -18.86 0.46 -9.42
CA LEU A 28 -18.93 -0.76 -8.61
C LEU A 28 -19.79 -0.56 -7.35
N GLU A 29 -19.55 0.52 -6.60
CA GLU A 29 -20.32 0.85 -5.39
C GLU A 29 -21.81 1.07 -5.71
N ARG A 30 -22.13 1.77 -6.80
CA ARG A 30 -23.52 2.04 -7.24
C ARG A 30 -24.27 0.78 -7.69
N VAL A 31 -23.59 -0.16 -8.34
CA VAL A 31 -24.20 -1.42 -8.80
C VAL A 31 -24.14 -2.53 -7.73
N GLY A 32 -23.81 -2.18 -6.48
CA GLY A 32 -23.79 -3.10 -5.36
C GLY A 32 -22.63 -4.11 -5.37
N LEU A 33 -21.58 -3.85 -6.14
CA LEU A 33 -20.39 -4.70 -6.23
C LEU A 33 -19.27 -4.19 -5.33
N VAL A 34 -18.59 -5.11 -4.67
CA VAL A 34 -17.39 -4.80 -3.89
C VAL A 34 -16.29 -4.29 -4.82
N PRO A 35 -15.64 -3.14 -4.53
CA PRO A 35 -14.59 -2.57 -5.36
C PRO A 35 -13.24 -3.30 -5.17
N ALA A 36 -13.23 -4.59 -5.49
CA ALA A 36 -12.10 -5.49 -5.26
C ALA A 36 -11.86 -6.44 -6.44
N GLY A 37 -10.57 -6.72 -6.69
CA GLY A 37 -10.11 -7.81 -7.56
C GLY A 37 -10.78 -7.85 -8.94
N GLY A 38 -11.34 -9.02 -9.28
CA GLY A 38 -11.91 -9.31 -10.59
C GLY A 38 -13.12 -8.45 -10.98
N ASN A 39 -13.78 -7.79 -10.04
CA ASN A 39 -14.97 -6.97 -10.33
C ASN A 39 -14.64 -5.77 -11.23
N TYR A 40 -13.44 -5.20 -11.10
CA TYR A 40 -12.98 -4.15 -12.02
C TYR A 40 -12.93 -4.64 -13.47
N LYS A 41 -12.42 -5.86 -13.69
CA LYS A 41 -12.38 -6.48 -15.02
C LYS A 41 -13.78 -6.70 -15.57
N THR A 42 -14.71 -7.17 -14.73
CA THR A 42 -16.11 -7.35 -15.09
C THR A 42 -16.77 -6.04 -15.55
N VAL A 43 -16.59 -4.95 -14.78
CA VAL A 43 -17.14 -3.63 -15.14
C VAL A 43 -16.49 -3.07 -16.40
N HIS A 44 -15.16 -3.17 -16.55
CA HIS A 44 -14.48 -2.75 -17.77
C HIS A 44 -14.96 -3.51 -19.01
N ASN A 45 -15.17 -4.82 -18.90
CA ASN A 45 -15.69 -5.62 -20.00
C ASN A 45 -17.12 -5.21 -20.36
N ARG A 46 -17.97 -4.91 -19.37
CA ARG A 46 -19.35 -4.48 -19.61
C ARG A 46 -19.43 -3.08 -20.22
N ILE A 47 -18.59 -2.14 -19.78
CA ILE A 47 -18.45 -0.81 -20.40
C ILE A 47 -18.08 -0.94 -21.88
N LYS A 48 -17.12 -1.82 -22.21
CA LYS A 48 -16.74 -2.09 -23.60
C LYS A 48 -17.86 -2.72 -24.40
N LEU A 49 -18.54 -3.73 -23.84
CA LEU A 49 -19.64 -4.44 -24.49
C LEU A 49 -20.81 -3.50 -24.83
N LEU A 50 -21.11 -2.55 -23.95
CA LEU A 50 -22.21 -1.60 -24.11
C LEU A 50 -21.80 -0.28 -24.78
N GLU A 51 -20.52 -0.18 -25.19
CA GLU A 51 -19.92 0.98 -25.88
C GLU A 51 -20.15 2.31 -25.13
N LEU A 52 -19.95 2.30 -23.81
CA LEU A 52 -20.22 3.47 -22.97
C LEU A 52 -19.04 4.46 -22.97
N ASP A 53 -19.37 5.75 -23.08
CA ASP A 53 -18.38 6.82 -22.90
C ASP A 53 -17.92 6.88 -21.43
N THR A 54 -16.61 6.98 -21.24
CA THR A 54 -15.96 7.09 -19.92
C THR A 54 -14.92 8.21 -19.89
N ARG A 55 -14.91 9.11 -20.88
CA ARG A 55 -13.97 10.25 -20.93
C ARG A 55 -14.09 11.19 -19.74
N HIS A 56 -15.26 11.25 -19.11
CA HIS A 56 -15.50 12.04 -17.89
C HIS A 56 -14.90 11.40 -16.64
N PHE A 57 -14.46 10.14 -16.69
CA PHE A 57 -13.79 9.52 -15.55
C PHE A 57 -12.45 10.21 -15.29
N THR A 58 -12.24 10.62 -14.04
CA THR A 58 -11.07 11.42 -13.67
C THR A 58 -9.79 10.57 -13.60
N GLY A 59 -9.90 9.27 -13.40
CA GLY A 59 -8.76 8.36 -13.25
C GLY A 59 -7.74 8.89 -12.24
N LYS A 60 -6.46 8.96 -12.65
CA LYS A 60 -5.37 9.52 -11.84
C LYS A 60 -5.38 11.07 -11.77
N GLY A 61 -6.18 11.75 -12.58
CA GLY A 61 -6.29 13.21 -12.67
C GLY A 61 -7.33 13.85 -11.74
N TRP A 62 -7.81 13.13 -10.72
CA TRP A 62 -8.80 13.65 -9.77
C TRP A 62 -8.26 14.80 -8.90
N ASN A 63 -6.95 14.84 -8.68
CA ASN A 63 -6.26 15.85 -7.89
C ASN A 63 -5.14 16.52 -8.71
N ALA A 64 -5.52 17.33 -9.71
CA ALA A 64 -4.59 17.97 -10.64
C ALA A 64 -5.07 19.38 -11.06
N GLY A 65 -4.15 20.21 -11.54
CA GLY A 65 -4.43 21.56 -12.04
C GLY A 65 -5.09 22.44 -10.97
N PRO A 66 -6.13 23.23 -11.31
CA PRO A 66 -6.84 24.08 -10.34
C PRO A 66 -7.49 23.33 -9.16
N ARG A 67 -7.71 22.01 -9.29
CA ARG A 67 -8.26 21.16 -8.22
C ARG A 67 -7.20 20.58 -7.30
N TYR A 68 -5.92 20.83 -7.58
CA TYR A 68 -4.83 20.29 -6.80
C TYR A 68 -4.91 20.74 -5.33
N ARG A 69 -4.87 19.77 -4.42
CA ARG A 69 -4.73 19.94 -2.98
C ARG A 69 -3.61 19.05 -2.50
N MET A 70 -2.70 19.60 -1.70
CA MET A 70 -1.69 18.79 -1.01
C MET A 70 -2.40 17.88 -0.01
N LEU A 71 -2.26 16.56 -0.17
CA LEU A 71 -2.85 15.57 0.72
C LEU A 71 -1.77 15.02 1.65
N GLY A 72 -2.08 15.00 2.94
CA GLY A 72 -1.18 14.53 3.99
C GLY A 72 -0.31 15.66 4.57
N LYS A 73 0.31 15.36 5.71
CA LYS A 73 1.25 16.27 6.36
C LYS A 73 2.58 16.26 5.58
N PRO A 74 3.28 17.41 5.49
CA PRO A 74 4.65 17.45 5.03
C PRO A 74 5.52 16.47 5.81
N PHE A 75 6.57 15.99 5.18
CA PHE A 75 7.58 15.20 5.85
C PHE A 75 8.33 16.04 6.89
N SER A 76 8.44 15.55 8.12
CA SER A 76 9.37 16.07 9.13
C SER A 76 9.96 14.94 9.95
N TRP A 77 11.21 15.08 10.37
CA TRP A 77 11.87 14.07 11.20
C TRP A 77 11.32 14.08 12.62
N GLU A 78 10.99 15.26 13.14
CA GLU A 78 10.43 15.47 14.49
C GLU A 78 9.06 14.81 14.65
N GLY A 79 8.29 14.69 13.56
CA GLY A 79 7.00 14.01 13.56
C GLY A 79 7.08 12.52 13.26
N ILE A 80 8.25 12.02 12.85
CA ILE A 80 8.42 10.64 12.41
C ILE A 80 9.27 9.83 13.37
N LEU A 81 10.44 10.33 13.79
CA LEU A 81 11.41 9.62 14.64
C LEU A 81 11.04 9.70 16.12
N VAL A 82 9.79 9.35 16.41
CA VAL A 82 9.18 9.38 17.73
C VAL A 82 8.58 8.02 18.06
N GLU A 83 8.34 7.79 19.34
CA GLU A 83 7.48 6.70 19.78
C GLU A 83 6.04 6.97 19.34
N ASN A 84 5.28 5.92 19.01
CA ASN A 84 3.90 6.04 18.49
C ASN A 84 3.77 6.90 17.23
N SER A 85 4.73 6.77 16.31
CA SER A 85 4.76 7.50 15.06
C SER A 85 3.51 7.22 14.21
N PRO A 86 2.84 8.26 13.67
CA PRO A 86 1.73 8.08 12.73
C PRO A 86 2.20 7.66 11.33
N TYR A 87 3.51 7.57 11.12
CA TYR A 87 4.09 7.19 9.83
C TYR A 87 4.00 5.68 9.64
N THR A 88 3.30 5.22 8.61
CA THR A 88 3.02 3.79 8.43
C THR A 88 3.93 3.11 7.41
N SER A 89 4.60 3.89 6.55
CA SER A 89 5.36 3.33 5.42
C SER A 89 6.81 3.05 5.81
N THR A 90 7.08 1.86 6.34
CA THR A 90 8.45 1.41 6.69
C THR A 90 9.40 1.42 5.49
N PHE A 91 8.92 1.08 4.29
CA PHE A 91 9.69 1.16 3.04
C PHE A 91 10.19 2.60 2.77
N ARG A 92 9.30 3.59 2.88
CA ARG A 92 9.69 5.00 2.66
C ARG A 92 10.56 5.52 3.78
N LEU A 93 10.33 5.09 5.02
CA LEU A 93 11.18 5.46 6.16
C LEU A 93 12.61 4.96 5.95
N ARG A 94 12.78 3.67 5.63
CA ARG A 94 14.07 3.07 5.29
C ARG A 94 14.82 3.87 4.22
N ASN A 95 14.16 4.16 3.10
CA ASN A 95 14.81 4.87 2.00
C ASN A 95 15.24 6.29 2.42
N ARG A 96 14.40 6.99 3.21
CA ARG A 96 14.73 8.33 3.72
C ARG A 96 15.87 8.31 4.73
N LEU A 97 15.94 7.30 5.60
CA LEU A 97 17.06 7.17 6.53
C LEU A 97 18.40 7.09 5.79
N ILE A 98 18.43 6.37 4.65
CA ILE A 98 19.61 6.28 3.78
C ILE A 98 19.85 7.59 3.03
N GLU A 99 18.82 8.14 2.38
CA GLU A 99 18.90 9.35 1.55
C GLU A 99 19.40 10.58 2.34
N TYR A 100 18.95 10.74 3.58
CA TYR A 100 19.36 11.83 4.47
C TYR A 100 20.61 11.49 5.30
N GLY A 101 21.24 10.32 5.10
CA GLY A 101 22.48 9.93 5.78
C GLY A 101 22.34 9.62 7.28
N LEU A 102 21.12 9.36 7.77
CA LEU A 102 20.88 8.95 9.16
C LEU A 102 21.26 7.49 9.41
N LYS A 103 21.29 6.67 8.35
CA LYS A 103 21.74 5.28 8.34
C LYS A 103 22.50 5.02 7.05
N GLU A 104 23.53 4.18 7.11
CA GLU A 104 24.28 3.78 5.92
C GLU A 104 23.50 2.75 5.08
N ALA A 105 23.76 2.71 3.77
CA ALA A 105 23.17 1.73 2.85
C ALA A 105 23.84 0.34 2.97
N LYS A 106 23.99 -0.18 4.20
CA LYS A 106 24.53 -1.51 4.48
C LYS A 106 23.78 -2.19 5.62
N CYS A 107 23.93 -3.51 5.74
CA CYS A 107 23.34 -4.25 6.85
C CYS A 107 24.05 -3.91 8.17
N GLU A 108 23.34 -3.48 9.19
CA GLU A 108 23.90 -3.15 10.51
C GLU A 108 24.34 -4.39 11.31
N ASN A 109 23.94 -5.60 10.90
CA ASN A 109 24.37 -6.84 11.54
C ASN A 109 25.61 -7.47 10.88
N CYS A 110 25.53 -7.78 9.57
CA CYS A 110 26.65 -8.40 8.86
C CYS A 110 27.60 -7.42 8.17
N ASN A 111 27.32 -6.12 8.22
CA ASN A 111 28.11 -5.03 7.60
C ASN A 111 28.29 -5.12 6.08
N LEU A 112 27.62 -6.05 5.40
CA LEU A 112 27.65 -6.14 3.95
C LEU A 112 26.76 -5.06 3.32
N ALA A 113 27.29 -4.42 2.28
CA ALA A 113 26.57 -3.51 1.39
C ALA A 113 26.21 -4.16 0.05
N GLU A 114 26.97 -5.18 -0.37
CA GLU A 114 26.80 -5.86 -1.65
C GLU A 114 26.67 -7.38 -1.50
N TRP A 115 25.85 -7.98 -2.36
CA TRP A 115 25.64 -9.41 -2.49
C TRP A 115 25.48 -9.79 -3.96
N LEU A 116 26.27 -10.76 -4.43
CA LEU A 116 26.32 -11.17 -5.85
C LEU A 116 26.52 -9.98 -6.81
N GLY A 117 27.39 -9.03 -6.43
CA GLY A 117 27.70 -7.84 -7.23
C GLY A 117 26.57 -6.82 -7.34
N LYS A 118 25.57 -6.89 -6.46
CA LYS A 118 24.44 -5.94 -6.39
C LYS A 118 24.31 -5.39 -4.99
N ALA A 119 23.80 -4.16 -4.86
CA ALA A 119 23.46 -3.60 -3.56
C ALA A 119 22.46 -4.51 -2.82
N ILE A 120 22.74 -4.78 -1.55
CA ILE A 120 21.89 -5.63 -0.72
C ILE A 120 20.54 -4.93 -0.50
N PRO A 121 19.41 -5.63 -0.70
CA PRO A 121 18.14 -5.12 -0.23
C PRO A 121 18.17 -5.05 1.30
N LEU A 122 17.83 -3.89 1.87
CA LEU A 122 17.73 -3.72 3.32
C LEU A 122 16.27 -3.70 3.75
N GLU A 123 15.98 -4.19 4.94
CA GLU A 123 14.68 -4.17 5.60
C GLU A 123 14.81 -3.35 6.88
N LEU A 124 13.75 -2.60 7.21
CA LEU A 124 13.70 -1.83 8.45
C LEU A 124 13.26 -2.75 9.59
N HIS A 125 14.14 -2.94 10.56
CA HIS A 125 13.89 -3.70 11.77
C HIS A 125 13.69 -2.78 12.96
N HIS A 126 12.77 -3.17 13.85
CA HIS A 126 12.52 -2.50 15.13
C HIS A 126 13.03 -3.43 16.22
N ALA A 127 14.07 -3.02 16.95
CA ALA A 127 14.73 -3.87 17.94
C ALA A 127 13.76 -4.33 19.04
N ASN A 128 12.86 -3.45 19.48
CA ASN A 128 11.83 -3.79 20.47
C ASN A 128 10.58 -4.52 19.91
N GLY A 129 10.50 -4.71 18.58
CA GLY A 129 9.34 -5.35 17.93
C GLY A 129 8.07 -4.50 17.85
N VAL A 130 8.11 -3.23 18.25
CA VAL A 130 6.98 -2.30 18.17
C VAL A 130 7.04 -1.55 16.83
N ASN A 131 6.05 -1.77 15.97
CA ASN A 131 6.08 -1.34 14.56
C ASN A 131 5.90 0.17 14.33
N ASN A 132 5.53 0.94 15.36
CA ASN A 132 5.33 2.38 15.31
C ASN A 132 6.31 3.13 16.23
N ASP A 133 7.30 2.45 16.79
CA ASP A 133 8.38 3.09 17.55
C ASP A 133 9.57 3.40 16.64
N HIS A 134 9.53 4.59 16.06
CA HIS A 134 10.50 5.04 15.06
C HIS A 134 11.67 5.82 15.64
N ARG A 135 11.88 5.80 16.96
CA ARG A 135 13.08 6.40 17.57
C ARG A 135 14.32 5.83 16.88
N LEU A 136 15.23 6.69 16.44
CA LEU A 136 16.36 6.29 15.60
C LEU A 136 17.21 5.16 16.21
N ALA A 137 17.37 5.16 17.54
CA ALA A 137 18.09 4.12 18.28
C ALA A 137 17.40 2.74 18.27
N ASN A 138 16.07 2.69 18.06
CA ASN A 138 15.30 1.45 17.96
C ASN A 138 15.29 0.86 16.54
N LEU A 139 15.63 1.68 15.54
CA LEU A 139 15.60 1.29 14.13
C LEU A 139 16.93 0.70 13.69
N GLN A 140 16.87 -0.39 12.92
CA GLN A 140 18.03 -1.01 12.29
C GLN A 140 17.75 -1.35 10.82
N LEU A 141 18.77 -1.22 9.96
CA LEU A 141 18.74 -1.67 8.58
C LEU A 141 19.39 -3.04 8.48
N LEU A 142 18.60 -4.08 8.21
CA LEU A 142 19.09 -5.46 8.14
C LEU A 142 18.87 -6.05 6.75
N CYS A 143 19.79 -6.88 6.26
CA CYS A 143 19.53 -7.67 5.06
C CYS A 143 18.49 -8.78 5.35
N PRO A 144 17.79 -9.33 4.34
CA PRO A 144 16.78 -10.37 4.54
C PRO A 144 17.27 -11.57 5.33
N ASN A 145 18.53 -11.97 5.14
CA ASN A 145 19.12 -13.11 5.83
C ASN A 145 19.32 -12.81 7.32
N CYS A 146 19.87 -11.65 7.67
CA CYS A 146 20.05 -11.26 9.07
C CYS A 146 18.71 -10.96 9.75
N HIS A 147 17.79 -10.31 9.04
CA HIS A 147 16.48 -9.99 9.61
C HIS A 147 15.69 -11.26 9.93
N ALA A 148 15.77 -12.30 9.10
CA ALA A 148 15.12 -13.59 9.34
C ALA A 148 15.59 -14.29 10.63
N LEU A 149 16.76 -13.93 11.15
CA LEU A 149 17.32 -14.47 12.40
C LEU A 149 16.88 -13.71 13.65
N THR A 150 16.22 -12.56 13.49
CA THR A 150 15.71 -11.78 14.63
C THR A 150 14.54 -12.48 15.32
N GLU A 151 14.41 -12.28 16.63
CA GLU A 151 13.38 -12.97 17.41
C GLU A 151 11.96 -12.59 16.97
N ASN A 152 11.75 -11.31 16.64
CA ASN A 152 10.44 -10.77 16.25
C ASN A 152 10.17 -10.83 14.73
N TYR A 153 11.00 -11.51 13.93
CA TYR A 153 10.88 -11.55 12.48
C TYR A 153 9.48 -11.96 12.03
N ARG A 154 8.82 -11.13 11.20
CA ARG A 154 7.46 -11.35 10.68
C ARG A 154 6.43 -11.74 11.75
N GLY A 155 6.60 -11.23 12.98
CA GLY A 155 5.68 -11.54 14.07
C GLY A 155 5.85 -12.95 14.65
N LYS A 156 7.01 -13.59 14.48
CA LYS A 156 7.34 -14.91 15.07
C LYS A 156 7.09 -14.97 16.58
N ASN A 157 7.27 -13.85 17.29
CA ASN A 157 7.02 -13.72 18.73
C ASN A 157 5.62 -13.21 19.09
N GLN A 158 4.73 -12.99 18.12
CA GLN A 158 3.36 -12.64 18.43
C GLN A 158 2.61 -13.90 18.86
N ARG A 159 2.05 -13.89 20.07
CA ARG A 159 1.09 -14.91 20.51
C ARG A 159 -0.01 -14.96 19.46
N LYS A 160 -0.27 -16.14 18.87
CA LYS A 160 -1.49 -16.35 18.09
C LYS A 160 -2.65 -15.92 18.97
N ALA A 161 -3.49 -15.01 18.47
CA ALA A 161 -4.76 -14.71 19.14
C ALA A 161 -5.44 -16.06 19.39
N GLY A 162 -5.61 -16.39 20.67
CA GLY A 162 -6.13 -17.69 21.07
C GLY A 162 -7.42 -17.95 20.33
N VAL A 163 -7.50 -19.11 19.68
CA VAL A 163 -8.81 -19.72 19.40
C VAL A 163 -9.43 -19.90 20.77
N VAL A 164 -10.45 -19.09 21.05
CA VAL A 164 -11.31 -19.29 22.22
C VAL A 164 -12.03 -20.60 21.93
N GLU A 165 -11.74 -21.63 22.72
CA GLU A 165 -12.52 -22.87 22.76
C GLU A 165 -13.83 -22.63 23.51
#